data_AF-A0A5D0MIM8-F1
#
_entry.id   AF-A0A5D0MIM8-F1
#
_cell.length_a   1.000
_cell.length_b   1.000
_cell.length_c   1.000
_cell.angle_alpha   90.00
_cell.angle_beta   90.00
_cell.angle_gamma   90.00
#
_symmetry.space_group_name_H-M   'P 1'
#
loop_
_entity.id
_entity.type
_entity.pdbx_description
1 polymer ?
#
loop_
_entity_poly.entity_id
_entity_poly.type
_entity_poly.pdbx_seq_one_letter_code
_entity_poly.pdbx_strand_id
1 'polypeptide(L)'
;MFKSTKSFFFIALADFIVVYFLFRFSNFLVAPHAEPVVKYIITSVPYIVIIYGMNQYETESIKKDQLFSISLIIIFLSIIVSTILSYLIFFSPLGRKVYLIHSILFFIYFSLRNKAISKITPEKTDAAYIINKEIIPFIKKHLPKTQFIYTNVSNFKKYTDKKFPIIWDAGSDNCLFYKLMELKLRGYQIFTVSNFVEHRCKYLPVDILETQSFFEAGFFNKANTKIYSFVKRSVDIIISTFFLIILSPFLLFISLLIRIDSKGPVFYKQTRTGFYDSEFTLYKFRSMVVNAEKDGIKWAEKNDSRITGVGKYLRKYRLDELPQLINILNGSMSLVGPRPERPEIDEYLRKEIKYYPMRYMVKPGLTGWAQISYDYSSSIEDSKYKLMYDLYYIKHVSLLMDIDIMLKTLRTVIFGKGR
;
A
#
# COMPACT_ATOMS: atom_id res chain seq x y z
N MET A 1 17.99 -7.30 -11.15
CA MET A 1 18.05 -6.06 -10.34
C MET A 1 18.92 -4.95 -10.96
N PHE A 2 20.09 -5.23 -11.55
CA PHE A 2 21.01 -4.18 -12.06
C PHE A 2 20.57 -3.40 -13.32
N LYS A 3 19.69 -3.96 -14.18
CA LYS A 3 19.16 -3.22 -15.35
C LYS A 3 18.06 -2.21 -14.98
N SER A 4 17.33 -2.44 -13.88
CA SER A 4 16.27 -1.51 -13.44
C SER A 4 16.82 -0.36 -12.61
N THR A 5 17.89 -0.54 -11.83
CA THR A 5 18.48 0.53 -11.01
C THR A 5 19.14 1.63 -11.85
N LYS A 6 19.83 1.29 -12.96
CA LYS A 6 20.39 2.31 -13.87
C LYS A 6 19.28 3.14 -14.53
N SER A 7 18.27 2.48 -15.08
CA SER A 7 17.12 3.15 -15.71
C SER A 7 16.37 4.03 -14.70
N PHE A 8 16.16 3.53 -13.48
CA PHE A 8 15.52 4.29 -12.40
C PHE A 8 16.34 5.50 -11.95
N PHE A 9 17.67 5.39 -11.88
CA PHE A 9 18.55 6.51 -11.56
C PHE A 9 18.46 7.63 -12.61
N PHE A 10 18.48 7.29 -13.91
CA PHE A 10 18.33 8.29 -14.97
C PHE A 10 16.93 8.92 -14.99
N ILE A 11 15.88 8.15 -14.70
CA ILE A 11 14.52 8.66 -14.55
C ILE A 11 14.44 9.63 -13.35
N ALA A 12 14.97 9.24 -12.20
CA ALA A 12 14.98 10.08 -11.00
C ALA A 12 15.82 11.36 -11.20
N LEU A 13 16.93 11.27 -11.93
CA LEU A 13 17.77 12.42 -12.28
C LEU A 13 17.04 13.37 -13.24
N ALA A 14 16.37 12.84 -14.26
CA ALA A 14 15.54 13.64 -15.18
C ALA A 14 14.40 14.34 -14.43
N ASP A 15 13.70 13.62 -13.55
CA ASP A 15 12.65 14.17 -12.69
C ASP A 15 13.21 15.30 -11.81
N PHE A 16 14.36 15.09 -11.18
CA PHE A 16 15.01 16.11 -10.35
C PHE A 16 15.36 17.37 -11.14
N ILE A 17 15.95 17.23 -12.33
CA ILE A 17 16.34 18.36 -13.19
C ILE A 17 15.10 19.16 -13.62
N VAL A 18 14.02 18.49 -14.03
CA VAL A 18 12.78 19.14 -14.45
C VAL A 18 12.12 19.86 -13.28
N VAL A 19 12.02 19.20 -12.12
CA VAL A 19 11.50 19.82 -10.89
C VAL A 19 12.32 21.06 -10.53
N TYR A 20 13.65 20.94 -10.50
CA TYR A 20 14.55 22.04 -10.20
C TYR A 20 14.39 23.22 -11.17
N PHE A 21 14.30 22.95 -12.48
CA PHE A 21 14.14 23.98 -13.49
C PHE A 21 12.79 24.69 -13.36
N LEU A 22 11.71 23.93 -13.17
CA LEU A 22 10.37 24.48 -12.95
C LEU A 22 10.32 25.36 -11.69
N PHE A 23 11.04 24.99 -10.63
CA PHE A 23 11.20 25.80 -9.42
C PHE A 23 12.02 27.07 -9.62
N ARG A 24 13.13 26.98 -10.35
CA ARG A 24 13.96 28.15 -10.67
C ARG A 24 13.20 29.13 -11.57
N PHE A 25 12.41 28.61 -12.50
CA PHE A 25 11.55 29.42 -13.37
C PHE A 25 10.42 30.11 -12.58
N SER A 26 9.74 29.41 -11.66
CA SER A 26 8.74 30.05 -10.80
C SER A 26 9.36 31.09 -9.87
N ASN A 27 10.54 30.81 -9.30
CA ASN A 27 11.26 31.79 -8.49
C ASN A 27 11.67 33.01 -9.30
N PHE A 28 12.09 32.85 -10.57
CA PHE A 28 12.41 33.97 -11.44
C PHE A 28 11.19 34.88 -11.70
N LEU A 29 10.01 34.29 -11.92
CA LEU A 29 8.78 35.05 -12.20
C LEU A 29 8.24 35.80 -10.98
N VAL A 30 8.51 35.30 -9.76
CA VAL A 30 7.89 35.79 -8.53
C VAL A 30 8.87 36.50 -7.59
N ALA A 31 10.18 36.33 -7.78
CA ALA A 31 11.23 37.08 -7.09
C ALA A 31 11.02 38.60 -7.08
N PRO A 32 10.49 39.25 -8.15
CA PRO A 32 10.19 40.68 -8.12
C PRO A 32 9.12 41.11 -7.10
N HIS A 33 8.37 40.16 -6.52
CA HIS A 33 7.24 40.42 -5.62
C HIS A 33 7.49 39.97 -4.17
N ALA A 34 8.74 39.69 -3.80
CA ALA A 34 9.16 39.31 -2.44
C ALA A 34 8.40 38.11 -1.83
N GLU A 35 7.85 37.19 -2.64
CA GLU A 35 7.23 36.00 -2.08
C GLU A 35 8.28 35.00 -1.58
N PRO A 36 8.13 34.45 -0.36
CA PRO A 36 9.06 33.47 0.15
C PRO A 36 9.03 32.19 -0.68
N VAL A 37 10.19 31.77 -1.19
CA VAL A 37 10.41 30.50 -1.90
C VAL A 37 9.86 29.29 -1.12
N VAL A 38 9.88 29.38 0.22
CA VAL A 38 9.33 28.37 1.13
C VAL A 38 7.84 28.07 0.84
N LYS A 39 7.04 29.07 0.45
CA LYS A 39 5.62 28.86 0.11
C LYS A 39 5.46 27.95 -1.12
N TYR A 40 6.32 28.11 -2.12
CA TYR A 40 6.34 27.26 -3.32
C TYR A 40 6.85 25.85 -3.01
N ILE A 41 7.84 25.71 -2.12
CA ILE A 41 8.31 24.40 -1.67
C ILE A 41 7.19 23.64 -0.95
N ILE A 42 6.53 24.25 0.02
CA ILE A 42 5.44 23.60 0.79
C ILE A 42 4.30 23.16 -0.14
N THR A 43 3.90 24.02 -1.08
CA THR A 43 2.82 23.72 -2.03
C THR A 43 3.22 22.72 -3.11
N SER A 44 4.52 22.47 -3.32
CA SER A 44 5.02 21.44 -4.25
C SER A 44 5.05 20.01 -3.66
N VAL A 45 5.08 19.89 -2.32
CA VAL A 45 5.22 18.60 -1.62
C VAL A 45 4.16 17.58 -2.07
N PRO A 46 2.88 17.95 -2.26
CA PRO A 46 1.88 17.02 -2.79
C PRO A 46 2.29 16.40 -4.13
N TYR A 47 2.91 17.17 -5.03
CA TYR A 47 3.37 16.66 -6.32
C TYR A 47 4.53 15.68 -6.16
N ILE A 48 5.49 15.94 -5.28
CA ILE A 48 6.63 15.05 -5.04
C ILE A 48 6.17 13.71 -4.44
N VAL A 49 5.25 13.77 -3.47
CA VAL A 49 4.65 12.59 -2.85
C VAL A 49 3.88 11.77 -3.90
N ILE A 50 3.19 12.45 -4.82
CA ILE A 50 2.47 11.83 -5.93
C ILE A 50 3.43 11.18 -6.91
N ILE A 51 4.47 11.87 -7.38
CA ILE A 51 5.52 11.30 -8.25
C ILE A 51 6.07 10.02 -7.61
N TYR A 52 6.45 10.10 -6.35
CA TYR A 52 7.08 8.98 -5.64
C TYR A 52 6.12 7.80 -5.49
N GLY A 53 4.87 8.06 -5.09
CA GLY A 53 3.83 7.05 -5.03
C GLY A 53 3.62 6.40 -6.39
N MET A 54 3.52 7.20 -7.44
CA MET A 54 3.31 6.76 -8.82
C MET A 54 4.44 5.87 -9.36
N ASN A 55 5.70 6.18 -9.04
CA ASN A 55 6.85 5.36 -9.39
C ASN A 55 6.82 3.96 -8.72
N GLN A 56 6.19 3.81 -7.55
CA GLN A 56 6.00 2.49 -6.94
C GLN A 56 5.03 1.63 -7.76
N TYR A 57 4.03 2.23 -8.42
CA TYR A 57 3.06 1.48 -9.23
C TYR A 57 3.64 0.95 -10.54
N GLU A 58 4.74 1.52 -11.05
CA GLU A 58 5.47 0.95 -12.19
C GLU A 58 6.01 -0.46 -11.86
N THR A 59 6.09 -0.83 -10.57
CA THR A 59 6.62 -2.12 -10.13
C THR A 59 5.55 -3.20 -9.95
N GLU A 60 4.29 -2.83 -9.81
CA GLU A 60 3.15 -3.73 -9.56
C GLU A 60 2.35 -4.00 -10.84
N SER A 61 1.61 -5.12 -10.84
CA SER A 61 0.97 -5.82 -11.96
C SER A 61 -0.11 -5.05 -12.75
N ILE A 62 -0.13 -3.72 -12.70
CA ILE A 62 -1.13 -2.88 -13.35
C ILE A 62 -0.86 -2.82 -14.85
N LYS A 63 -1.88 -3.12 -15.65
CA LYS A 63 -1.84 -2.97 -17.12
C LYS A 63 -1.45 -1.53 -17.48
N LYS A 64 -0.56 -1.36 -18.45
CA LYS A 64 0.03 -0.07 -18.86
C LYS A 64 -1.02 1.04 -19.07
N ASP A 65 -2.18 0.72 -19.63
CA ASP A 65 -3.25 1.71 -19.90
C ASP A 65 -3.96 2.21 -18.65
N GLN A 66 -4.03 1.38 -17.60
CA GLN A 66 -4.62 1.78 -16.32
C GLN A 66 -3.69 2.73 -15.57
N LEU A 67 -2.37 2.50 -15.60
CA LEU A 67 -1.37 3.39 -14.98
C LEU A 67 -1.48 4.82 -15.50
N PHE A 68 -1.61 4.98 -16.82
CA PHE A 68 -1.76 6.29 -17.46
C PHE A 68 -3.02 7.04 -16.96
N SER A 69 -4.16 6.36 -16.93
CA SER A 69 -5.43 6.94 -16.48
C SER A 69 -5.39 7.35 -15.00
N ILE A 70 -4.70 6.57 -14.17
CA ILE A 70 -4.52 6.86 -12.74
C ILE A 70 -3.61 8.08 -12.54
N SER A 71 -2.54 8.23 -13.34
CA SER A 71 -1.71 9.44 -13.27
C SER A 71 -2.50 10.70 -13.50
N LEU A 72 -3.36 10.70 -14.51
CA LEU A 72 -4.16 11.87 -14.84
C LEU A 72 -5.04 12.31 -13.66
N ILE A 73 -5.67 11.35 -12.97
CA ILE A 73 -6.58 11.63 -11.84
C ILE A 73 -5.82 12.10 -10.59
N ILE A 74 -4.70 11.46 -10.26
CA ILE A 74 -3.91 11.83 -9.08
C ILE A 74 -3.32 13.24 -9.27
N ILE A 75 -2.85 13.58 -10.46
CA ILE A 75 -2.34 14.93 -10.75
C ILE A 75 -3.48 15.95 -10.80
N PHE A 76 -4.66 15.58 -11.30
CA PHE A 76 -5.82 16.46 -11.25
C PHE A 76 -6.21 16.82 -9.79
N LEU A 77 -6.23 15.82 -8.91
CA LEU A 77 -6.46 16.03 -7.48
C LEU A 77 -5.33 16.83 -6.83
N SER A 78 -4.08 16.63 -7.26
CA SER A 78 -2.95 17.42 -6.77
C SER A 78 -3.15 18.87 -7.13
N ILE A 79 -3.50 19.20 -8.37
CA ILE A 79 -3.82 20.57 -8.81
C ILE A 79 -4.91 21.18 -7.93
N ILE A 80 -5.98 20.44 -7.60
CA ILE A 80 -7.05 20.93 -6.72
C ILE A 80 -6.53 21.23 -5.32
N VAL A 81 -5.85 20.27 -4.68
CA VAL A 81 -5.31 20.44 -3.31
C VAL A 81 -4.32 21.59 -3.26
N SER A 82 -3.44 21.64 -4.23
CA SER A 82 -2.46 22.69 -4.47
C SER A 82 -3.11 24.06 -4.66
N THR A 83 -4.19 24.13 -5.42
CA THR A 83 -4.97 25.36 -5.60
C THR A 83 -5.54 25.80 -4.26
N ILE A 84 -6.19 24.90 -3.51
CA ILE A 84 -6.73 25.18 -2.16
C ILE A 84 -5.62 25.68 -1.22
N LEU A 85 -4.47 24.99 -1.17
CA LEU A 85 -3.32 25.39 -0.37
C LEU A 85 -2.79 26.77 -0.77
N SER A 86 -2.81 27.13 -2.05
CA SER A 86 -2.39 28.45 -2.50
C SER A 86 -3.29 29.58 -1.96
N TYR A 87 -4.57 29.31 -1.72
CA TYR A 87 -5.47 30.26 -1.03
C TYR A 87 -5.19 30.31 0.47
N LEU A 88 -4.90 29.16 1.10
CA LEU A 88 -4.64 29.07 2.54
C LEU A 88 -3.29 29.70 2.96
N ILE A 89 -2.28 29.67 2.09
CA ILE A 89 -0.91 30.17 2.38
C ILE A 89 -0.75 31.66 1.99
N PHE A 90 -1.86 32.33 1.63
CA PHE A 90 -1.91 33.75 1.26
C PHE A 90 -0.91 34.10 0.15
N PHE A 91 -1.02 33.45 -1.01
CA PHE A 91 -0.31 33.87 -2.21
C PHE A 91 -0.91 35.16 -2.77
N SER A 92 -0.06 35.99 -3.37
CA SER A 92 -0.53 37.11 -4.19
C SER A 92 -1.37 36.61 -5.37
N PRO A 93 -2.24 37.45 -5.96
CA PRO A 93 -2.99 37.10 -7.17
C PRO A 93 -2.08 36.62 -8.32
N LEU A 94 -0.88 37.20 -8.45
CA LEU A 94 0.10 36.79 -9.46
C LEU A 94 0.75 35.45 -9.09
N GLY A 95 1.16 35.27 -7.83
CA GLY A 95 1.72 34.01 -7.33
C GLY A 95 0.78 32.82 -7.56
N ARG A 96 -0.53 33.01 -7.36
CA ARG A 96 -1.56 32.01 -7.67
C ARG A 96 -1.60 31.63 -9.16
N LYS A 97 -1.49 32.61 -10.07
CA LYS A 97 -1.47 32.36 -11.52
C LYS A 97 -0.19 31.61 -11.94
N VAL A 98 0.96 32.05 -11.45
CA VAL A 98 2.26 31.39 -11.72
C VAL A 98 2.23 29.95 -11.21
N TYR A 99 1.68 29.75 -10.01
CA TYR A 99 1.53 28.43 -9.44
C TYR A 99 0.59 27.53 -10.26
N LEU A 100 -0.56 28.03 -10.70
CA LEU A 100 -1.48 27.27 -11.56
C LEU A 100 -0.81 26.85 -12.89
N ILE A 101 -0.07 27.75 -13.52
CA ILE A 101 0.71 27.46 -14.74
C ILE A 101 1.75 26.37 -14.45
N HIS A 102 2.48 26.48 -13.35
CA HIS A 102 3.46 25.48 -12.92
C HIS A 102 2.81 24.11 -12.71
N SER A 103 1.65 24.06 -12.07
CA SER A 103 0.89 22.82 -11.86
C SER A 103 0.45 22.16 -13.19
N ILE A 104 0.05 22.96 -14.18
CA ILE A 104 -0.31 22.47 -15.53
C ILE A 104 0.92 21.95 -16.29
N LEU A 105 2.05 22.67 -16.24
CA LEU A 105 3.28 22.23 -16.89
C LEU A 105 3.79 20.91 -16.30
N PHE A 106 3.69 20.77 -14.98
CA PHE A 106 4.02 19.55 -14.27
C PHE A 106 3.13 18.37 -14.71
N PHE A 107 1.84 18.62 -14.90
CA PHE A 107 0.88 17.63 -15.42
C PHE A 107 1.25 17.15 -16.83
N ILE A 108 1.60 18.07 -17.73
CA ILE A 108 2.00 17.73 -19.10
C ILE A 108 3.27 16.89 -19.09
N TYR A 109 4.31 17.35 -18.38
CA TYR A 109 5.57 16.62 -18.25
C TYR A 109 5.35 15.18 -17.76
N PHE A 110 4.62 15.04 -16.64
CA PHE A 110 4.45 13.75 -15.99
C PHE A 110 3.61 12.78 -16.83
N SER A 111 2.59 13.27 -17.53
CA SER A 111 1.79 12.45 -18.46
C SER A 111 2.63 11.91 -19.62
N LEU A 112 3.51 12.75 -20.18
CA LEU A 112 4.43 12.34 -21.26
C LEU A 112 5.48 11.36 -20.76
N ARG A 113 6.08 11.62 -19.60
CA ARG A 113 7.05 10.76 -18.92
C ARG A 113 6.50 9.35 -18.69
N ASN A 114 5.31 9.23 -18.09
CA ASN A 114 4.71 7.92 -17.81
C ASN A 114 4.40 7.14 -19.08
N LYS A 115 3.94 7.84 -20.14
CA LYS A 115 3.73 7.23 -21.45
C LYS A 115 5.05 6.70 -22.03
N ALA A 116 6.14 7.45 -21.91
CA ALA A 116 7.47 7.01 -22.34
C ALA A 116 7.97 5.80 -21.54
N ILE A 117 7.88 5.84 -20.21
CA ILE A 117 8.32 4.73 -19.35
C ILE A 117 7.50 3.47 -19.62
N SER A 118 6.18 3.58 -19.80
CA SER A 118 5.33 2.43 -20.11
C SER A 118 5.75 1.71 -21.40
N LYS A 119 6.32 2.42 -22.38
CA LYS A 119 6.83 1.80 -23.62
C LYS A 119 8.18 1.11 -23.43
N ILE A 120 9.00 1.62 -22.51
CA ILE A 120 10.37 1.13 -22.25
C ILE A 120 10.38 -0.04 -21.28
N THR A 121 9.42 -0.12 -20.35
CA THR A 121 9.34 -1.19 -19.35
C THR A 121 8.83 -2.49 -19.99
N PRO A 122 9.64 -3.57 -20.05
CA PRO A 122 9.19 -4.87 -20.56
C PRO A 122 8.10 -5.46 -19.66
N GLU A 123 7.18 -6.25 -20.22
CA GLU A 123 6.30 -7.09 -19.41
C GLU A 123 7.16 -8.09 -18.62
N LYS A 124 6.97 -8.14 -17.30
CA LYS A 124 7.71 -9.05 -16.40
C LYS A 124 7.22 -10.49 -16.58
N THR A 125 7.65 -11.17 -17.63
CA THR A 125 7.74 -12.64 -17.64
C THR A 125 9.16 -13.01 -17.26
N ASP A 126 9.44 -13.01 -15.95
CA ASP A 126 10.75 -13.40 -15.42
C ASP A 126 10.85 -14.92 -15.42
N ALA A 127 11.95 -15.47 -15.93
CA ALA A 127 12.29 -16.88 -15.73
C ALA A 127 13.09 -17.04 -14.43
N ALA A 128 12.98 -18.19 -13.77
CA ALA A 128 13.78 -18.53 -12.59
C ALA A 128 14.33 -19.96 -12.71
N TYR A 129 15.57 -20.15 -12.28
CA TYR A 129 16.18 -21.47 -12.20
C TYR A 129 15.76 -22.17 -10.91
N ILE A 130 15.34 -23.43 -11.00
CA ILE A 130 14.96 -24.25 -9.84
C ILE A 130 15.89 -25.45 -9.75
N ILE A 131 16.43 -25.67 -8.55
CA ILE A 131 17.34 -26.77 -8.24
C ILE A 131 16.59 -28.05 -7.85
N ASN A 132 15.45 -27.95 -7.15
CA ASN A 132 14.62 -29.10 -6.74
C ASN A 132 13.24 -29.10 -7.44
N LYS A 133 12.92 -30.19 -8.16
CA LYS A 133 11.65 -30.32 -8.90
C LYS A 133 10.41 -30.35 -8.00
N GLU A 134 10.53 -30.86 -6.78
CA GLU A 134 9.40 -31.09 -5.86
C GLU A 134 8.69 -29.80 -5.47
N ILE A 135 9.38 -28.67 -5.59
CA ILE A 135 8.92 -27.34 -5.17
C ILE A 135 8.17 -26.62 -6.30
N ILE A 136 8.30 -27.13 -7.54
CA ILE A 136 7.67 -26.53 -8.73
C ILE A 136 6.14 -26.38 -8.56
N PRO A 137 5.39 -27.40 -8.11
CA PRO A 137 3.94 -27.27 -7.92
C PRO A 137 3.58 -26.17 -6.93
N PHE A 138 4.31 -26.07 -5.82
CA PHE A 138 4.11 -25.05 -4.79
C PHE A 138 4.37 -23.63 -5.32
N ILE A 139 5.52 -23.41 -5.96
CA ILE A 139 5.85 -22.08 -6.49
C ILE A 139 4.87 -21.70 -7.62
N LYS A 140 4.45 -22.66 -8.45
CA LYS A 140 3.43 -22.42 -9.49
C LYS A 140 2.07 -22.03 -8.91
N LYS A 141 1.67 -22.52 -7.73
CA LYS A 141 0.45 -22.05 -7.03
C LYS A 141 0.50 -20.54 -6.80
N HIS A 142 1.66 -20.01 -6.45
CA HIS A 142 1.87 -18.60 -6.11
C HIS A 142 2.28 -17.72 -7.30
N LEU A 143 2.95 -18.30 -8.31
CA LEU A 143 3.54 -17.60 -9.45
C LEU A 143 3.27 -18.37 -10.76
N PRO A 144 2.01 -18.45 -11.22
CA PRO A 144 1.63 -19.29 -12.37
C PRO A 144 2.20 -18.78 -13.70
N LYS A 145 2.52 -17.48 -13.80
CA LYS A 145 3.04 -16.83 -15.02
C LYS A 145 4.57 -16.87 -15.14
N THR A 146 5.28 -17.32 -14.11
CA THR A 146 6.75 -17.35 -14.09
C THR A 146 7.24 -18.61 -14.79
N GLN A 147 8.19 -18.47 -15.72
CA GLN A 147 8.78 -19.62 -16.40
C GLN A 147 9.85 -20.24 -15.49
N PHE A 148 9.64 -21.48 -15.07
CA PHE A 148 10.60 -22.20 -14.23
C PHE A 148 11.45 -23.13 -15.08
N ILE A 149 12.77 -22.95 -15.03
CA ILE A 149 13.74 -23.78 -15.73
C ILE A 149 14.39 -24.68 -14.69
N TYR A 150 14.11 -25.98 -14.75
CA TYR A 150 14.79 -26.95 -13.90
C TYR A 150 16.25 -27.11 -14.35
N THR A 151 17.19 -27.04 -13.42
CA THR A 151 18.61 -27.23 -13.71
C THR A 151 19.35 -27.80 -12.51
N ASN A 152 20.36 -28.64 -12.78
CA ASN A 152 21.30 -29.12 -11.78
C ASN A 152 22.51 -28.18 -11.71
N VAL A 153 23.12 -28.01 -10.53
CA VAL A 153 24.22 -27.08 -10.25
C VAL A 153 25.47 -27.34 -11.11
N SER A 154 25.66 -28.57 -11.58
CA SER A 154 26.66 -28.94 -12.59
C SER A 154 26.43 -28.32 -13.97
N ASN A 155 25.17 -28.13 -14.39
CA ASN A 155 24.80 -27.67 -15.73
C ASN A 155 24.61 -26.14 -15.86
N PHE A 156 24.72 -25.36 -14.78
CA PHE A 156 24.50 -23.90 -14.85
C PHE A 156 25.45 -23.17 -15.79
N LYS A 157 26.69 -23.67 -15.98
CA LYS A 157 27.65 -23.10 -16.94
C LYS A 157 27.10 -23.06 -18.38
N LYS A 158 26.11 -23.89 -18.73
CA LYS A 158 25.49 -23.93 -20.06
C LYS A 158 24.38 -22.88 -20.26
N TYR A 159 23.90 -22.25 -19.17
CA TYR A 159 22.74 -21.35 -19.18
C TYR A 159 23.07 -19.91 -18.70
N THR A 160 24.35 -19.53 -18.77
CA THR A 160 24.92 -18.32 -18.14
C THR A 160 24.63 -17.00 -18.85
N ASP A 161 24.09 -17.02 -20.07
CA ASP A 161 23.89 -15.79 -20.86
C ASP A 161 22.79 -14.88 -20.26
N LYS A 162 21.91 -15.45 -19.43
CA LYS A 162 20.87 -14.71 -18.72
C LYS A 162 21.00 -14.96 -17.21
N LYS A 163 21.38 -13.93 -16.44
CA LYS A 163 21.45 -13.94 -14.97
C LYS A 163 20.05 -13.96 -14.31
N PHE A 164 19.30 -15.04 -14.55
CA PHE A 164 18.02 -15.27 -13.88
C PHE A 164 18.21 -15.59 -12.38
N PRO A 165 17.21 -15.29 -11.53
CA PRO A 165 17.24 -15.69 -10.13
C PRO A 165 17.27 -17.22 -10.00
N ILE A 166 18.06 -17.69 -9.03
CA ILE A 166 18.19 -19.10 -8.66
C ILE A 166 17.39 -19.33 -7.39
N ILE A 167 16.48 -20.30 -7.43
CA ILE A 167 15.69 -20.75 -6.29
C ILE A 167 16.31 -22.03 -5.78
N TRP A 168 16.73 -21.97 -4.54
CA TRP A 168 17.31 -23.07 -3.80
C TRP A 168 16.40 -23.39 -2.61
N ASP A 169 16.39 -24.65 -2.22
CA ASP A 169 15.75 -25.10 -1.00
C ASP A 169 16.80 -25.84 -0.19
N ALA A 170 16.86 -25.52 1.09
CA ALA A 170 17.95 -25.92 1.95
C ALA A 170 17.95 -27.45 2.09
N GLY A 171 18.88 -28.09 1.39
CA GLY A 171 19.24 -29.50 1.61
C GLY A 171 20.62 -29.58 2.26
N SER A 172 20.89 -30.68 2.97
CA SER A 172 22.11 -30.94 3.74
C SER A 172 23.40 -31.11 2.91
N ASP A 173 23.36 -30.87 1.60
CA ASP A 173 24.53 -31.00 0.73
C ASP A 173 25.42 -29.74 0.81
N ASN A 174 26.48 -29.83 1.63
CA ASN A 174 27.47 -28.77 1.80
C ASN A 174 28.19 -28.42 0.48
N CYS A 175 28.34 -29.36 -0.47
CA CYS A 175 29.00 -29.08 -1.75
C CYS A 175 28.17 -28.12 -2.61
N LEU A 176 26.85 -28.33 -2.60
CA LEU A 176 25.88 -27.47 -3.26
C LEU A 176 25.92 -26.03 -2.71
N PHE A 177 26.01 -25.89 -1.38
CA PHE A 177 26.08 -24.59 -0.72
C PHE A 177 27.27 -23.75 -1.19
N TYR A 178 28.49 -24.31 -1.18
CA TYR A 178 29.69 -23.58 -1.61
C TYR A 178 29.61 -23.12 -3.06
N LYS A 179 29.05 -23.96 -3.95
CA LYS A 179 28.90 -23.62 -5.36
C LYS A 179 27.84 -22.52 -5.59
N LEU A 180 26.77 -22.51 -4.80
CA LEU A 180 25.82 -21.40 -4.79
C LEU A 180 26.47 -20.12 -4.27
N MET A 181 27.29 -20.18 -3.23
CA MET A 181 28.02 -19.01 -2.74
C MET A 181 28.97 -18.42 -3.79
N GLU A 182 29.69 -19.27 -4.53
CA GLU A 182 30.51 -18.82 -5.67
C GLU A 182 29.68 -18.08 -6.73
N LEU A 183 28.50 -18.61 -7.08
CA LEU A 183 27.57 -17.97 -8.01
C LEU A 183 27.04 -16.64 -7.46
N LYS A 184 26.73 -16.57 -6.15
CA LYS A 184 26.30 -15.34 -5.48
C LYS A 184 27.38 -14.26 -5.57
N LEU A 185 28.64 -14.61 -5.36
CA LEU A 185 29.80 -13.70 -5.51
C LEU A 185 29.98 -13.23 -6.96
N ARG A 186 29.63 -14.06 -7.95
CA ARG A 186 29.58 -13.68 -9.39
C ARG A 186 28.35 -12.81 -9.77
N GLY A 187 27.53 -12.46 -8.78
CA GLY A 187 26.38 -11.57 -8.91
C GLY A 187 25.09 -12.26 -9.38
N TYR A 188 24.97 -13.58 -9.25
CA TYR A 188 23.68 -14.26 -9.38
C TYR A 188 22.82 -14.01 -8.14
N GLN A 189 21.52 -13.79 -8.34
CA GLN A 189 20.58 -13.64 -7.23
C GLN A 189 20.12 -15.03 -6.80
N ILE A 190 20.39 -15.41 -5.55
CA ILE A 190 20.04 -16.71 -5.01
C ILE A 190 19.05 -16.48 -3.87
N PHE A 191 17.92 -17.17 -3.95
CA PHE A 191 16.81 -17.06 -3.02
C PHE A 191 16.45 -18.43 -2.47
N THR A 192 16.01 -18.48 -1.21
CA THR A 192 15.19 -19.59 -0.72
C THR A 192 13.80 -19.50 -1.34
N VAL A 193 13.03 -20.58 -1.30
CA VAL A 193 11.63 -20.58 -1.79
C VAL A 193 10.80 -19.48 -1.13
N SER A 194 10.85 -19.41 0.20
CA SER A 194 10.12 -18.40 0.98
C SER A 194 10.56 -16.98 0.61
N ASN A 195 11.87 -16.72 0.54
CA ASN A 195 12.39 -15.40 0.17
C ASN A 195 12.08 -15.02 -1.28
N PHE A 196 12.02 -15.98 -2.20
CA PHE A 196 11.67 -15.72 -3.59
C PHE A 196 10.20 -15.31 -3.72
N VAL A 197 9.30 -16.05 -3.07
CA VAL A 197 7.87 -15.73 -3.02
C VAL A 197 7.66 -14.39 -2.33
N GLU A 198 8.32 -14.14 -1.19
CA GLU A 198 8.26 -12.86 -0.48
C GLU A 198 8.71 -11.70 -1.37
N HIS A 199 9.86 -11.85 -2.03
CA HIS A 199 10.40 -10.81 -2.90
C HIS A 199 9.49 -10.53 -4.09
N ARG A 200 8.89 -11.57 -4.68
CA ARG A 200 8.14 -11.45 -5.94
C ARG A 200 6.66 -11.12 -5.75
N CYS A 201 6.04 -11.68 -4.72
CA CYS A 201 4.62 -11.56 -4.45
C CYS A 201 4.30 -10.57 -3.31
N LYS A 202 5.31 -10.14 -2.54
CA LYS A 202 5.14 -9.16 -1.45
C LYS A 202 4.18 -9.64 -0.35
N TYR A 203 4.20 -10.93 -0.07
CA TYR A 203 3.56 -11.55 1.10
C TYR A 203 4.46 -12.68 1.64
N LEU A 204 4.26 -13.08 2.90
CA LEU A 204 5.01 -14.21 3.48
C LEU A 204 4.21 -15.52 3.39
N PRO A 205 4.72 -16.57 2.74
CA PRO A 205 4.02 -17.84 2.63
C PRO A 205 4.05 -18.61 3.95
N VAL A 206 2.98 -18.48 4.74
CA VAL A 206 2.86 -19.08 6.09
C VAL A 206 3.01 -20.61 6.12
N ASP A 207 2.74 -21.29 5.01
CA ASP A 207 2.84 -22.75 4.87
C ASP A 207 4.29 -23.27 4.96
N ILE A 208 5.24 -22.49 4.47
CA ILE A 208 6.67 -22.83 4.44
C ILE A 208 7.50 -21.91 5.34
N LEU A 209 6.83 -21.11 6.17
CA LEU A 209 7.49 -20.21 7.09
C LEU A 209 7.96 -20.99 8.31
N GLU A 210 9.28 -21.08 8.47
CA GLU A 210 9.90 -21.69 9.64
C GLU A 210 9.79 -20.75 10.85
N THR A 211 9.52 -21.30 12.04
CA THR A 211 9.38 -20.50 13.27
C THR A 211 10.63 -19.67 13.57
N GLN A 212 11.83 -20.20 13.27
CA GLN A 212 13.11 -19.51 13.45
C GLN A 212 13.20 -18.21 12.63
N SER A 213 12.53 -18.15 11.47
CA SER A 213 12.54 -16.96 10.62
C SER A 213 11.96 -15.71 11.31
N PHE A 214 11.03 -15.88 12.25
CA PHE A 214 10.52 -14.78 13.07
C PHE A 214 11.59 -14.17 13.99
N PHE A 215 12.57 -14.96 14.43
CA PHE A 215 13.64 -14.51 15.32
C PHE A 215 14.87 -14.03 14.54
N GLU A 216 15.18 -14.65 13.39
CA GLU A 216 16.38 -14.34 12.60
C GLU A 216 16.20 -13.18 11.63
N ALA A 217 15.02 -13.02 11.03
CA ALA A 217 14.80 -12.03 9.96
C ALA A 217 14.42 -10.64 10.49
N GLY A 218 14.68 -10.36 11.77
CA GLY A 218 14.38 -9.07 12.41
C GLY A 218 12.90 -8.68 12.35
N PHE A 219 11.99 -9.66 12.36
CA PHE A 219 10.57 -9.38 12.46
C PHE A 219 10.33 -8.52 13.71
N PHE A 220 9.47 -7.51 13.55
CA PHE A 220 9.12 -6.55 14.59
C PHE A 220 10.25 -5.62 15.06
N ASN A 221 11.53 -5.85 14.73
CA ASN A 221 12.64 -5.00 15.19
C ASN A 221 12.43 -3.54 14.80
N LYS A 222 12.06 -3.29 13.54
CA LYS A 222 11.83 -1.93 13.04
C LYS A 222 10.55 -1.32 13.61
N ALA A 223 9.48 -2.11 13.70
CA ALA A 223 8.20 -1.70 14.29
C ALA A 223 8.34 -1.27 15.75
N ASN A 224 9.18 -1.98 16.50
CA ASN A 224 9.37 -1.78 17.95
C ASN A 224 10.43 -0.72 18.29
N THR A 225 11.09 -0.11 17.30
CA THR A 225 11.98 1.02 17.61
C THR A 225 11.18 2.20 18.15
N LYS A 226 11.60 2.75 19.31
CA LYS A 226 10.92 3.89 19.94
C LYS A 226 10.77 5.08 18.98
N ILE A 227 11.81 5.34 18.19
CA ILE A 227 11.83 6.42 17.19
C ILE A 227 10.74 6.19 16.13
N TYR A 228 10.69 5.00 15.53
CA TYR A 228 9.68 4.69 14.52
C TYR A 228 8.27 4.81 15.09
N SER A 229 8.03 4.22 16.27
CA SER A 229 6.73 4.26 16.94
C SER A 229 6.31 5.69 17.28
N PHE A 230 7.24 6.54 17.73
CA PHE A 230 6.97 7.96 17.99
C PHE A 230 6.62 8.70 16.70
N VAL A 231 7.44 8.59 15.66
CA VAL A 231 7.20 9.28 14.37
C VAL A 231 5.89 8.82 13.75
N LYS A 232 5.64 7.50 13.70
CA LYS A 232 4.38 6.93 13.20
C LYS A 232 3.18 7.48 13.98
N ARG A 233 3.28 7.56 15.32
CA ARG A 233 2.22 8.11 16.16
C ARG A 233 1.97 9.60 15.90
N SER A 234 3.03 10.40 15.74
CA SER A 234 2.90 11.82 15.39
C SER A 234 2.21 12.00 14.04
N VAL A 235 2.61 11.22 13.03
CA VAL A 235 1.98 11.22 11.70
C VAL A 235 0.49 10.85 11.80
N ASP A 236 0.16 9.79 12.54
CA ASP A 236 -1.20 9.34 12.78
C ASP A 236 -2.08 10.45 13.38
N ILE A 237 -1.58 11.15 14.41
CA ILE A 237 -2.32 12.23 15.07
C ILE A 237 -2.49 13.43 14.13
N ILE A 238 -1.41 13.89 13.48
CA ILE A 238 -1.42 15.07 12.61
C ILE A 238 -2.40 14.87 11.46
N ILE A 239 -2.27 13.75 10.73
CA ILE A 239 -3.11 13.46 9.57
C ILE A 239 -4.56 13.24 9.97
N SER A 240 -4.83 12.50 11.06
CA SER A 240 -6.20 12.24 11.49
C SER A 240 -6.90 13.51 11.99
N THR A 241 -6.17 14.37 12.72
CA THR A 241 -6.68 15.67 13.18
C THR A 241 -6.98 16.58 11.99
N PHE A 242 -6.05 16.67 11.04
CA PHE A 242 -6.23 17.45 9.81
C PHE A 242 -7.48 17.02 9.04
N PHE A 243 -7.65 15.71 8.78
CA PHE A 243 -8.82 15.22 8.07
C PHE A 243 -10.12 15.39 8.86
N LEU A 244 -10.12 15.19 10.18
CA LEU A 244 -11.32 15.40 10.99
C LEU A 244 -11.76 16.86 10.98
N ILE A 245 -10.84 17.82 11.06
CA ILE A 245 -11.17 19.26 11.01
C ILE A 245 -11.70 19.62 9.62
N ILE A 246 -10.96 19.31 8.56
CA ILE A 246 -11.30 19.71 7.19
C ILE A 246 -12.58 19.04 6.70
N LEU A 247 -12.76 17.75 7.01
CA LEU A 247 -13.95 17.02 6.61
C LEU A 247 -15.11 17.21 7.57
N SER A 248 -14.96 17.91 8.71
CA SER A 248 -16.04 18.04 9.70
C SER A 248 -17.38 18.54 9.12
N PRO A 249 -17.45 19.53 8.20
CA PRO A 249 -18.73 19.96 7.62
C PRO A 249 -19.34 18.85 6.76
N PHE A 250 -18.50 18.11 6.04
CA PHE A 250 -18.92 16.99 5.20
C PHE A 250 -19.37 15.78 6.03
N LEU A 251 -18.69 15.47 7.13
CA LEU A 251 -19.08 14.43 8.08
C LEU A 251 -20.43 14.75 8.74
N LEU A 252 -20.67 16.02 9.07
CA LEU A 252 -21.96 16.48 9.58
C LEU A 252 -23.06 16.30 8.52
N PHE A 253 -22.79 16.67 7.28
CA PHE A 253 -23.71 16.45 6.17
C PHE A 253 -24.06 14.96 5.97
N ILE A 254 -23.07 14.07 5.97
CA ILE A 254 -23.29 12.61 5.93
C ILE A 254 -24.16 12.16 7.10
N SER A 255 -23.91 12.68 8.30
CA SER A 255 -24.67 12.34 9.51
C SER A 255 -26.16 12.70 9.37
N LEU A 256 -26.46 13.83 8.73
CA LEU A 256 -27.84 14.24 8.42
C LEU A 256 -28.47 13.30 7.39
N LEU A 257 -27.76 12.98 6.30
CA LEU A 257 -28.26 12.05 5.27
C LEU A 257 -28.60 10.68 5.86
N ILE A 258 -27.78 10.14 6.76
CA ILE A 258 -28.04 8.85 7.41
C ILE A 258 -29.31 8.89 8.27
N ARG A 259 -29.57 10.02 8.96
CA ARG A 259 -30.78 10.19 9.78
C ARG A 259 -32.04 10.34 8.96
N ILE A 260 -31.94 10.97 7.80
CA ILE A 260 -33.07 11.11 6.86
C ILE A 260 -33.37 9.76 6.19
N ASP A 261 -32.34 9.03 5.78
CA ASP A 261 -32.46 7.74 5.07
C ASP A 261 -33.00 6.61 5.96
N SER A 262 -32.66 6.59 7.26
CA SER A 262 -33.15 5.54 8.17
C SER A 262 -33.23 5.99 9.64
N LYS A 263 -34.24 5.51 10.38
CA LYS A 263 -34.39 5.79 11.82
C LYS A 263 -33.26 5.15 12.63
N GLY A 264 -32.76 5.83 13.67
CA GLY A 264 -31.78 5.31 14.64
C GLY A 264 -30.43 6.05 14.65
N PRO A 265 -29.38 5.47 15.26
CA PRO A 265 -28.11 6.16 15.48
C PRO A 265 -27.30 6.34 14.19
N VAL A 266 -26.56 7.46 14.11
CA VAL A 266 -25.67 7.78 12.97
C VAL A 266 -24.46 6.85 12.95
N PHE A 267 -23.89 6.58 14.13
CA PHE A 267 -22.71 5.74 14.26
C PHE A 267 -23.09 4.30 14.57
N TYR A 268 -22.40 3.38 13.89
CA TYR A 268 -22.34 1.97 14.23
C TYR A 268 -21.05 1.71 15.02
N LYS A 269 -21.17 0.97 16.13
CA LYS A 269 -20.06 0.60 17.01
C LYS A 269 -19.89 -0.91 16.98
N GLN A 270 -18.65 -1.39 16.91
CA GLN A 270 -18.35 -2.82 16.86
C GLN A 270 -17.08 -3.14 17.63
N THR A 271 -17.11 -4.17 18.47
CA THR A 271 -15.91 -4.70 19.14
C THR A 271 -14.99 -5.38 18.14
N ARG A 272 -13.69 -5.13 18.27
CA ARG A 272 -12.65 -5.65 17.40
C ARG A 272 -11.41 -6.02 18.19
N THR A 273 -10.68 -7.05 17.74
CA THR A 273 -9.36 -7.42 18.26
C THR A 273 -8.30 -6.48 17.70
N GLY A 274 -7.49 -5.90 18.58
CA GLY A 274 -6.50 -4.87 18.28
C GLY A 274 -5.08 -5.24 18.71
N PHE A 275 -4.30 -4.22 19.06
CA PHE A 275 -2.88 -4.38 19.40
C PHE A 275 -2.70 -5.24 20.66
N TYR A 276 -1.77 -6.19 20.63
CA TYR A 276 -1.57 -7.18 21.70
C TYR A 276 -2.87 -7.89 22.12
N ASP A 277 -3.68 -8.27 21.14
CA ASP A 277 -4.96 -8.97 21.35
C ASP A 277 -5.97 -8.19 22.21
N SER A 278 -5.77 -6.89 22.43
CA SER A 278 -6.70 -6.07 23.20
C SER A 278 -7.95 -5.73 22.39
N GLU A 279 -9.12 -5.87 23.00
CA GLU A 279 -10.37 -5.47 22.38
C GLU A 279 -10.55 -3.95 22.40
N PHE A 280 -11.13 -3.40 21.32
CA PHE A 280 -11.51 -1.99 21.27
C PHE A 280 -12.80 -1.78 20.47
N THR A 281 -13.46 -0.64 20.72
CA THR A 281 -14.67 -0.25 19.97
C THR A 281 -14.29 0.48 18.70
N LEU A 282 -14.60 -0.12 17.55
CA LEU A 282 -14.46 0.49 16.22
C LEU A 282 -15.68 1.37 15.90
N TYR A 283 -15.45 2.60 15.44
CA TYR A 283 -16.49 3.52 15.00
C TYR A 283 -16.66 3.54 13.48
N LYS A 284 -17.90 3.44 13.00
CA LYS A 284 -18.26 3.62 11.58
C LYS A 284 -19.52 4.44 11.44
N PHE A 285 -19.77 5.01 10.27
CA PHE A 285 -21.12 5.43 9.94
C PHE A 285 -21.99 4.21 9.69
N ARG A 286 -23.24 4.30 10.13
CA ARG A 286 -24.23 3.28 9.87
C ARG A 286 -24.57 3.25 8.38
N SER A 287 -24.25 2.14 7.73
CA SER A 287 -24.56 1.87 6.32
C SER A 287 -25.59 0.74 6.13
N MET A 288 -26.09 0.16 7.22
CA MET A 288 -27.06 -0.93 7.23
C MET A 288 -28.25 -0.60 8.14
N VAL A 289 -29.39 -1.24 7.90
CA VAL A 289 -30.60 -1.10 8.72
C VAL A 289 -30.34 -1.49 10.18
N VAL A 290 -31.14 -0.94 11.09
CA VAL A 290 -31.04 -1.27 12.52
C VAL A 290 -31.36 -2.75 12.70
N ASN A 291 -30.52 -3.44 13.47
CA ASN A 291 -30.59 -4.88 13.70
C ASN A 291 -30.33 -5.74 12.45
N ALA A 292 -29.44 -5.29 11.56
CA ALA A 292 -28.95 -6.06 10.42
C ALA A 292 -28.34 -7.44 10.80
N GLU A 293 -27.93 -7.63 12.05
CA GLU A 293 -27.31 -8.87 12.55
C GLU A 293 -28.24 -9.70 13.45
N LYS A 294 -29.58 -9.55 13.34
CA LYS A 294 -30.55 -10.34 14.15
C LYS A 294 -30.34 -11.85 14.03
N ASP A 295 -30.02 -12.33 12.84
CA ASP A 295 -29.83 -13.76 12.54
C ASP A 295 -28.37 -14.20 12.73
N GLY A 296 -27.60 -13.47 13.53
CA GLY A 296 -26.21 -13.77 13.85
C GLY A 296 -25.18 -13.08 12.95
N ILE A 297 -23.92 -13.39 13.23
CA ILE A 297 -22.74 -12.81 12.57
C ILE A 297 -22.62 -13.41 11.18
N LYS A 298 -22.80 -12.58 10.15
CA LYS A 298 -22.62 -12.99 8.75
C LYS A 298 -21.66 -12.05 8.06
N TRP A 299 -20.78 -12.60 7.22
CA TRP A 299 -20.00 -11.77 6.30
C TRP A 299 -20.96 -11.03 5.36
N ALA A 300 -20.60 -9.80 4.98
CA ALA A 300 -21.42 -9.02 4.08
C ALA A 300 -21.31 -9.59 2.65
N GLU A 301 -22.45 -9.85 2.02
CA GLU A 301 -22.52 -10.36 0.66
C GLU A 301 -22.64 -9.23 -0.38
N LYS A 302 -22.44 -9.58 -1.66
CA LYS A 302 -22.65 -8.64 -2.77
C LYS A 302 -24.15 -8.41 -2.94
N ASN A 303 -24.59 -7.15 -2.91
CA ASN A 303 -26.01 -6.72 -2.89
C ASN A 303 -26.79 -7.15 -1.64
N ASP A 304 -26.16 -7.06 -0.47
CA ASP A 304 -26.79 -7.30 0.83
C ASP A 304 -28.03 -6.40 1.05
N SER A 305 -29.20 -7.03 1.22
CA SER A 305 -30.50 -6.36 1.41
C SER A 305 -30.57 -5.50 2.68
N ARG A 306 -29.62 -5.68 3.60
CA ARG A 306 -29.53 -4.91 4.84
C ARG A 306 -28.91 -3.53 4.63
N ILE A 307 -28.32 -3.25 3.47
CA ILE A 307 -27.67 -1.97 3.16
C ILE A 307 -28.71 -0.90 2.83
N THR A 308 -28.62 0.28 3.43
CA THR A 308 -29.56 1.39 3.16
C THR A 308 -29.22 2.13 1.85
N GLY A 309 -30.12 2.99 1.38
CA GLY A 309 -29.92 3.77 0.15
C GLY A 309 -28.65 4.62 0.20
N VAL A 310 -28.50 5.41 1.26
CA VAL A 310 -27.27 6.19 1.53
C VAL A 310 -26.09 5.25 1.84
N GLY A 311 -26.35 4.18 2.58
CA GLY A 311 -25.36 3.16 2.95
C GLY A 311 -24.63 2.55 1.76
N LYS A 312 -25.32 2.37 0.62
CA LYS A 312 -24.73 1.90 -0.64
C LYS A 312 -23.60 2.81 -1.12
N TYR A 313 -23.81 4.12 -1.10
CA TYR A 313 -22.80 5.11 -1.51
C TYR A 313 -21.68 5.21 -0.48
N LEU A 314 -22.03 5.21 0.81
CA LEU A 314 -21.03 5.25 1.88
C LEU A 314 -20.05 4.08 1.77
N ARG A 315 -20.54 2.86 1.55
CA ARG A 315 -19.69 1.66 1.40
C ARG A 315 -18.90 1.66 0.08
N LYS A 316 -19.49 2.13 -1.02
CA LYS A 316 -18.83 2.21 -2.33
C LYS A 316 -17.58 3.08 -2.27
N TYR A 317 -17.68 4.22 -1.60
CA TYR A 317 -16.58 5.18 -1.45
C TYR A 317 -15.87 5.05 -0.09
N ARG A 318 -16.15 4.00 0.70
CA ARG A 318 -15.60 3.77 2.05
C ARG A 318 -15.74 4.97 3.00
N LEU A 319 -16.70 5.85 2.75
CA LEU A 319 -17.00 7.00 3.60
C LEU A 319 -17.52 6.53 4.96
N ASP A 320 -18.08 5.33 5.03
CA ASP A 320 -18.52 4.72 6.29
C ASP A 320 -17.38 4.45 7.28
N GLU A 321 -16.14 4.42 6.81
CA GLU A 321 -14.96 4.17 7.64
C GLU A 321 -14.31 5.45 8.19
N LEU A 322 -14.72 6.65 7.75
CA LEU A 322 -14.15 7.93 8.22
C LEU A 322 -14.21 8.15 9.74
N PRO A 323 -15.25 7.71 10.49
CA PRO A 323 -15.27 7.84 11.95
C PRO A 323 -14.13 7.09 12.66
N GLN A 324 -13.46 6.13 12.01
CA GLN A 324 -12.29 5.45 12.56
C GLN A 324 -11.09 6.37 12.76
N LEU A 325 -11.07 7.58 12.17
CA LEU A 325 -10.07 8.61 12.49
C LEU A 325 -10.08 8.94 14.00
N ILE A 326 -11.23 8.80 14.67
CA ILE A 326 -11.35 8.95 16.14
C ILE A 326 -10.61 7.80 16.85
N ASN A 327 -10.68 6.57 16.34
CA ASN A 327 -9.91 5.43 16.84
C ASN A 327 -8.39 5.63 16.66
N ILE A 328 -7.99 6.33 15.60
CA ILE A 328 -6.59 6.67 15.42
C ILE A 328 -6.19 7.73 16.46
N LEU A 329 -6.98 8.79 16.68
CA LEU A 329 -6.68 9.79 17.69
C LEU A 329 -6.61 9.22 19.11
N ASN A 330 -7.52 8.33 19.51
CA ASN A 330 -7.50 7.72 20.84
C ASN A 330 -6.40 6.65 21.02
N GLY A 331 -5.72 6.27 19.93
CA GLY A 331 -4.57 5.36 19.97
C GLY A 331 -4.90 3.88 19.86
N SER A 332 -6.16 3.49 19.69
CA SER A 332 -6.57 2.10 19.43
C SER A 332 -6.19 1.62 18.02
N MET A 333 -6.07 2.54 17.06
CA MET A 333 -5.69 2.25 15.67
C MET A 333 -4.53 3.15 15.19
N SER A 334 -4.01 2.81 14.02
CA SER A 334 -3.09 3.62 13.19
C SER A 334 -3.74 3.87 11.82
N LEU A 335 -3.23 4.83 11.05
CA LEU A 335 -3.64 5.00 9.65
C LEU A 335 -3.34 3.75 8.83
N VAL A 336 -2.17 3.15 9.05
CA VAL A 336 -1.67 1.99 8.31
C VAL A 336 -1.34 0.85 9.26
N GLY A 337 -1.94 -0.31 8.99
CA GLY A 337 -1.76 -1.54 9.76
C GLY A 337 -2.69 -2.67 9.29
N PRO A 338 -2.55 -3.89 9.85
CA PRO A 338 -3.47 -4.99 9.62
C PRO A 338 -4.91 -4.60 9.94
N ARG A 339 -5.88 -5.05 9.13
CA ARG A 339 -7.29 -4.73 9.40
C ARG A 339 -7.78 -5.51 10.62
N PRO A 340 -8.38 -4.85 11.62
CA PRO A 340 -8.82 -5.54 12.84
C PRO A 340 -10.01 -6.47 12.57
N GLU A 341 -10.02 -7.66 13.18
CA GLU A 341 -11.10 -8.63 13.02
C GLU A 341 -12.07 -8.61 14.22
N ARG A 342 -13.29 -9.12 14.02
CA ARG A 342 -14.21 -9.33 15.14
C ARG A 342 -13.70 -10.46 16.04
N PRO A 343 -13.80 -10.37 17.37
CA PRO A 343 -13.30 -11.41 18.28
C PRO A 343 -13.85 -12.81 17.96
N GLU A 344 -15.12 -12.90 17.57
CA GLU A 344 -15.79 -14.19 17.29
C GLU A 344 -15.22 -14.85 16.02
N ILE A 345 -14.84 -14.06 15.01
CA ILE A 345 -14.19 -14.56 13.78
C ILE A 345 -12.70 -14.81 14.04
N ASP A 346 -12.07 -13.97 14.84
CA ASP A 346 -10.68 -14.08 15.24
C ASP A 346 -10.40 -15.41 15.94
N GLU A 347 -11.23 -15.82 16.89
CA GLU A 347 -11.09 -17.09 17.60
C GLU A 347 -11.13 -18.29 16.65
N TYR A 348 -12.03 -18.26 15.66
CA TYR A 348 -12.13 -19.29 14.64
C TYR A 348 -10.87 -19.33 13.76
N LEU A 349 -10.42 -18.18 13.24
CA LEU A 349 -9.27 -18.10 12.34
C LEU A 349 -7.95 -18.46 13.03
N ARG A 350 -7.82 -18.22 14.34
CA ARG A 350 -6.66 -18.66 15.14
C ARG A 350 -6.50 -20.18 15.17
N LYS A 351 -7.61 -20.93 15.13
CA LYS A 351 -7.60 -22.40 15.13
C LYS A 351 -7.22 -22.96 13.75
N GLU A 352 -7.64 -22.29 12.69
CA GLU A 352 -7.45 -22.75 11.31
C GLU A 352 -6.13 -22.29 10.67
N ILE A 353 -5.58 -21.14 11.08
CA ILE A 353 -4.45 -20.50 10.39
C ILE A 353 -3.23 -20.39 11.32
N LYS A 354 -2.14 -21.05 10.91
CA LYS A 354 -0.85 -20.97 11.59
C LYS A 354 -0.36 -19.52 11.67
N TYR A 355 0.15 -19.14 12.84
CA TYR A 355 0.70 -17.80 13.13
C TYR A 355 -0.31 -16.64 13.02
N TYR A 356 -1.62 -16.90 12.96
CA TYR A 356 -2.64 -15.85 12.84
C TYR A 356 -2.53 -14.73 13.90
N PRO A 357 -2.24 -15.00 15.18
CA PRO A 357 -2.07 -13.96 16.20
C PRO A 357 -0.94 -12.96 15.92
N MET A 358 0.04 -13.32 15.08
CA MET A 358 1.21 -12.47 14.82
C MET A 358 0.84 -11.13 14.16
N ARG A 359 -0.35 -11.03 13.55
CA ARG A 359 -0.87 -9.78 13.00
C ARG A 359 -1.17 -8.70 14.06
N TYR A 360 -1.37 -9.09 15.32
CA TYR A 360 -1.71 -8.18 16.43
C TYR A 360 -0.48 -7.59 17.13
N MET A 361 0.72 -7.91 16.64
CA MET A 361 1.99 -7.36 17.14
C MET A 361 2.24 -5.91 16.68
N VAL A 362 1.34 -5.34 15.88
CA VAL A 362 1.31 -3.92 15.52
C VAL A 362 -0.12 -3.39 15.64
N LYS A 363 -0.28 -2.07 15.74
CA LYS A 363 -1.61 -1.49 15.81
C LYS A 363 -2.41 -1.78 14.54
N PRO A 364 -3.72 -2.09 14.67
CA PRO A 364 -4.59 -2.23 13.51
C PRO A 364 -4.69 -0.93 12.70
N GLY A 365 -4.89 -1.08 11.40
CA GLY A 365 -4.95 0.03 10.44
C GLY A 365 -6.36 0.36 9.96
N LEU A 366 -6.60 1.64 9.65
CA LEU A 366 -7.72 2.05 8.78
C LEU A 366 -7.53 1.47 7.37
N THR A 367 -6.29 1.53 6.88
CA THR A 367 -5.83 0.84 5.67
C THR A 367 -4.65 -0.08 5.96
N GLY A 368 -4.32 -1.00 5.06
CA GLY A 368 -3.21 -1.93 5.22
C GLY A 368 -2.77 -2.57 3.92
N TRP A 369 -1.59 -3.19 3.93
CA TRP A 369 -0.99 -3.83 2.76
C TRP A 369 -1.87 -4.93 2.16
N ALA A 370 -2.49 -5.77 3.00
CA ALA A 370 -3.44 -6.77 2.53
C ALA A 370 -4.64 -6.15 1.80
N GLN A 371 -5.13 -5.00 2.28
CA GLN A 371 -6.34 -4.35 1.75
C GLN A 371 -6.16 -3.77 0.36
N ILE A 372 -4.92 -3.39 0.00
CA ILE A 372 -4.58 -2.83 -1.32
C ILE A 372 -4.04 -3.89 -2.29
N SER A 373 -3.57 -5.03 -1.79
CA SER A 373 -2.85 -6.05 -2.58
C SER A 373 -3.71 -7.26 -2.94
N TYR A 374 -4.80 -7.50 -2.22
CA TYR A 374 -5.64 -8.68 -2.41
C TYR A 374 -7.12 -8.32 -2.37
N ASP A 375 -7.88 -8.81 -3.35
CA ASP A 375 -9.32 -8.60 -3.42
C ASP A 375 -10.02 -9.38 -2.31
N TYR A 376 -11.02 -8.76 -1.69
CA TYR A 376 -11.73 -9.36 -0.55
C TYR A 376 -12.70 -10.43 -1.02
N SER A 377 -12.35 -11.69 -0.80
CA SER A 377 -13.29 -12.80 -0.73
C SER A 377 -13.43 -13.33 0.70
N SER A 378 -14.47 -14.13 0.88
CA SER A 378 -15.04 -14.56 2.16
C SER A 378 -14.78 -16.06 2.37
N SER A 379 -13.50 -16.43 2.52
CA SER A 379 -13.09 -17.81 2.84
C SER A 379 -11.91 -17.84 3.81
N ILE A 380 -11.64 -19.01 4.40
CA ILE A 380 -10.47 -19.26 5.26
C ILE A 380 -9.17 -19.05 4.48
N GLU A 381 -9.10 -19.56 3.25
CA GLU A 381 -7.92 -19.38 2.37
C GLU A 381 -7.68 -17.89 2.08
N ASP A 382 -8.74 -17.08 1.93
CA ASP A 382 -8.59 -15.63 1.77
C ASP A 382 -8.08 -14.95 3.04
N SER A 383 -8.57 -15.37 4.21
CA SER A 383 -8.04 -14.89 5.50
C SER A 383 -6.58 -15.28 5.69
N LYS A 384 -6.17 -16.44 5.17
CA LYS A 384 -4.77 -16.86 5.12
C LYS A 384 -3.95 -15.97 4.21
N TYR A 385 -4.39 -15.69 2.98
CA TYR A 385 -3.70 -14.72 2.12
C TYR A 385 -3.61 -13.33 2.74
N LYS A 386 -4.68 -12.85 3.40
CA LYS A 386 -4.65 -11.57 4.15
C LYS A 386 -3.58 -11.60 5.23
N LEU A 387 -3.50 -12.68 6.02
CA LEU A 387 -2.43 -12.84 7.01
C LEU A 387 -1.05 -12.80 6.35
N MET A 388 -0.84 -13.49 5.24
CA MET A 388 0.45 -13.52 4.52
C MET A 388 0.90 -12.10 4.13
N TYR A 389 -0.02 -11.25 3.67
CA TYR A 389 0.25 -9.84 3.36
C TYR A 389 0.46 -8.98 4.63
N ASP A 390 -0.33 -9.22 5.69
CA ASP A 390 -0.17 -8.53 6.97
C ASP A 390 1.22 -8.79 7.57
N LEU A 391 1.69 -10.04 7.55
CA LEU A 391 3.02 -10.41 8.02
C LEU A 391 4.14 -9.76 7.20
N TYR A 392 3.94 -9.60 5.90
CA TYR A 392 4.89 -8.87 5.05
C TYR A 392 4.98 -7.41 5.44
N TYR A 393 3.84 -6.75 5.67
CA TYR A 393 3.83 -5.39 6.18
C TYR A 393 4.57 -5.27 7.51
N ILE A 394 4.31 -6.18 8.45
CA ILE A 394 4.94 -6.12 9.77
C ILE A 394 6.46 -6.33 9.70
N LYS A 395 6.93 -7.24 8.84
CA LYS A 395 8.36 -7.46 8.60
C LYS A 395 9.04 -6.25 7.94
N HIS A 396 8.37 -5.59 6.99
CA HIS A 396 8.95 -4.52 6.17
C HIS A 396 8.54 -3.10 6.57
N VAL A 397 7.96 -2.96 7.75
CA VAL A 397 7.32 -1.71 8.18
C VAL A 397 8.25 -0.51 8.03
N SER A 398 7.76 0.54 7.39
CA SER A 398 8.52 1.78 7.17
C SER A 398 7.59 2.92 6.81
N LEU A 399 7.99 4.15 7.10
CA LEU A 399 7.21 5.34 6.73
C LEU A 399 6.99 5.42 5.22
N LEU A 400 7.95 4.98 4.40
CA LEU A 400 7.81 4.94 2.96
C LEU A 400 6.75 3.92 2.51
N MET A 401 6.71 2.74 3.15
CA MET A 401 5.67 1.75 2.89
C MET A 401 4.30 2.25 3.35
N ASP A 402 4.21 2.93 4.49
CA ASP A 402 2.97 3.55 4.96
C ASP A 402 2.44 4.59 3.97
N ILE A 403 3.32 5.45 3.44
CA ILE A 403 2.97 6.44 2.40
C ILE A 403 2.48 5.73 1.14
N ASP A 404 3.19 4.71 0.67
CA ASP A 404 2.78 3.92 -0.50
C ASP A 404 1.38 3.30 -0.30
N ILE A 405 1.12 2.70 0.86
CA ILE A 405 -0.19 2.14 1.20
C ILE A 405 -1.27 3.23 1.18
N MET A 406 -1.04 4.38 1.85
CA MET A 406 -2.02 5.46 1.88
C MET A 406 -2.37 5.97 0.47
N LEU A 407 -1.38 6.13 -0.40
CA LEU A 407 -1.59 6.55 -1.79
C LEU A 407 -2.38 5.52 -2.59
N LYS A 408 -2.09 4.22 -2.40
CA LYS A 408 -2.86 3.10 -2.99
C LYS A 408 -4.30 3.07 -2.51
N THR A 409 -4.54 3.41 -1.25
CA THR A 409 -5.90 3.48 -0.69
C THR A 409 -6.72 4.61 -1.29
N LEU A 410 -6.12 5.79 -1.50
CA LEU A 410 -6.83 6.91 -2.16
C LEU A 410 -7.37 6.48 -3.52
N ARG A 411 -6.57 5.76 -4.32
CA ARG A 411 -7.03 5.18 -5.60
C ARG A 411 -8.25 4.27 -5.39
N THR A 412 -8.15 3.30 -4.49
CA THR A 412 -9.22 2.35 -4.19
C THR A 412 -10.53 3.06 -3.82
N VAL A 413 -10.44 4.11 -3.00
CA VAL A 413 -11.57 4.96 -2.57
C VAL A 413 -12.17 5.76 -3.72
N ILE A 414 -11.34 6.47 -4.50
CA ILE A 414 -11.81 7.35 -5.60
C ILE A 414 -12.49 6.55 -6.71
N PHE A 415 -11.92 5.41 -7.09
CA PHE A 415 -12.48 4.56 -8.15
C PHE A 415 -13.57 3.62 -7.66
N GLY A 416 -13.88 3.60 -6.36
CA GLY A 416 -14.83 2.68 -5.75
C GLY A 416 -14.50 1.21 -6.00
N LYS A 417 -13.21 0.88 -6.17
CA LYS A 417 -12.75 -0.51 -6.33
C LYS A 417 -12.61 -1.11 -4.93
N GLY A 418 -13.09 -2.33 -4.72
CA GLY A 418 -12.85 -3.05 -3.46
C GLY A 418 -14.09 -3.62 -2.75
N ARG A 419 -15.28 -3.56 -3.36
CA ARG A 419 -16.45 -4.40 -3.07
C ARG A 419 -17.34 -4.58 -4.28
#